data_AF-A0AAN9MEN4-F1
#
_entry.id   AF-A0AAN9MEN4-F1
#
_cell.length_a   1.000
_cell.length_b   1.000
_cell.length_c   1.000
_cell.angle_alpha   90.00
_cell.angle_beta   90.00
_cell.angle_gamma   90.00
#
_symmetry.space_group_name_H-M   'P 1'
#
loop_
_entity.id
_entity.type
_entity.pdbx_description
1 polymer ?
#
loop_
_entity_poly.entity_id
_entity_poly.type
_entity_poly.pdbx_seq_one_letter_code
_entity_poly.pdbx_strand_id
1 'polypeptide(L)'
;MSSSSSSSSSSSSSDSQWVYDVFINFRGDDTRSTFVSHLYAALSNAGINAFIDQGLNKGIGLASELPRAIEGSQIALGTESIEGLALKLNGTNRDGFKANAFKEMKILRLLQLDHVQLSGDYGFLSKLLRWVYWQGFPLEYIPDNFNLERVVVIDIKCSNLKRFWRKPQLLKELKILNLSHSKYLVETPDFSKLPNLEKLILKDCPNLRKVHQSIGGLCNLLLINFKDCTNLDNIPRITYKLKSVKTLILSGCSKIDRLEEDIVQMESLTTLIADNTAVKQVPFSLVRSKSIGYISLCGYEGLSRNVFPSIIWSWLSPTTNPLSHIHPFWGISSSLASIHMQNNLGDLAPMLSSFSKLRSVLLQCDTNFKLSKELRTILDDVYGVNFIELEIASYTSQISNNFLRSYLIRIGRQCEVFNTLSKSILEGLTTNESCDAFLPGDNYPYWLTYSSEGHSVSFVVPQNTLGHMKGMTLCVVYSSPPENTAAEYLIGVLIINHTKCTIQIYKRETAISFNEEDWQGIISHLESGDKVQFLVIFGHELAVKRTVVYLLYDEPVDMEPKENSLLSFLKKIVTKIVMCKCW
;
A
#
# COMPACT_ATOMS: atom_id res chain seq x y z
N MET A 1 39.88 13.01 -64.09
CA MET A 1 39.76 13.48 -62.70
C MET A 1 38.38 14.08 -62.50
N SER A 2 37.77 13.84 -61.33
CA SER A 2 36.52 14.42 -60.77
C SER A 2 35.20 14.15 -61.54
N SER A 3 34.29 13.36 -60.94
CA SER A 3 32.99 13.76 -60.33
C SER A 3 31.84 13.84 -61.35
N SER A 4 30.60 13.37 -61.16
CA SER A 4 29.71 13.36 -60.00
C SER A 4 28.38 12.62 -60.34
N SER A 5 27.56 12.41 -59.29
CA SER A 5 26.09 12.18 -59.23
C SER A 5 25.51 10.81 -59.60
N SER A 6 25.08 10.07 -58.58
CA SER A 6 24.02 9.06 -58.64
C SER A 6 22.73 9.63 -58.02
N SER A 7 21.65 9.65 -58.80
CA SER A 7 20.29 9.96 -58.35
C SER A 7 19.44 8.69 -58.27
N SER A 8 18.60 8.70 -57.24
CA SER A 8 17.58 7.75 -56.78
C SER A 8 16.67 7.09 -57.83
N SER A 9 16.34 5.82 -57.58
CA SER A 9 15.05 5.23 -57.97
C SER A 9 14.44 4.47 -56.79
N SER A 10 13.31 4.98 -56.32
CA SER A 10 12.45 4.49 -55.24
C SER A 10 11.78 3.14 -55.58
N SER A 11 11.82 2.19 -54.65
CA SER A 11 10.93 1.03 -54.63
C SER A 11 9.84 1.23 -53.57
N SER A 12 8.62 1.51 -54.02
CA SER A 12 7.41 1.57 -53.19
C SER A 12 7.02 0.16 -52.71
N SER A 13 7.02 -0.07 -51.40
CA SER A 13 6.41 -1.24 -50.79
C SER A 13 4.88 -1.13 -50.88
N SER A 14 4.26 -2.13 -51.49
CA SER A 14 2.81 -2.29 -51.59
C SER A 14 2.16 -2.46 -50.21
N ASP A 15 1.40 -1.44 -49.78
CA ASP A 15 0.52 -1.48 -48.62
C ASP A 15 -0.58 -2.53 -48.82
N SER A 16 -0.55 -3.62 -48.06
CA SER A 16 -1.74 -4.44 -47.85
C SER A 16 -2.66 -3.72 -46.88
N GLN A 17 -3.60 -2.95 -47.42
CA GLN A 17 -4.61 -2.23 -46.65
C GLN A 17 -5.63 -3.23 -46.09
N TRP A 18 -5.52 -3.54 -44.80
CA TRP A 18 -6.54 -4.27 -44.04
C TRP A 18 -7.89 -3.55 -44.18
N VAL A 19 -8.97 -4.27 -44.44
CA VAL A 19 -10.30 -3.68 -44.66
C VAL A 19 -10.97 -3.33 -43.33
N TYR A 20 -10.69 -4.11 -42.28
CA TYR A 20 -11.16 -3.89 -40.92
C TYR A 20 -10.02 -4.08 -39.92
N ASP A 21 -10.06 -3.34 -38.81
CA ASP A 21 -9.11 -3.49 -37.72
C ASP A 21 -9.45 -4.70 -36.84
N VAL A 22 -10.74 -4.95 -36.62
CA VAL A 22 -11.23 -6.01 -35.71
C VAL A 22 -12.47 -6.71 -36.27
N PHE A 23 -12.44 -8.04 -36.32
CA PHE A 23 -13.59 -8.89 -36.60
C PHE A 23 -14.26 -9.31 -35.29
N ILE A 24 -15.54 -9.00 -35.14
CA ILE A 24 -16.31 -9.27 -33.94
C ILE A 24 -17.32 -10.41 -34.21
N ASN A 25 -17.08 -11.59 -33.64
CA ASN A 25 -17.93 -12.78 -33.83
C ASN A 25 -18.71 -13.13 -32.56
N PHE A 26 -19.92 -12.58 -32.46
CA PHE A 26 -20.88 -12.96 -31.41
C PHE A 26 -22.14 -13.54 -32.05
N ARG A 27 -22.52 -14.73 -31.60
CA ARG A 27 -23.72 -15.42 -32.06
C ARG A 27 -24.77 -15.45 -30.95
N GLY A 28 -25.96 -14.94 -31.25
CA GLY A 28 -27.09 -14.82 -30.33
C GLY A 28 -27.75 -13.46 -30.43
N ASP A 29 -29.05 -13.42 -30.71
CA ASP A 29 -29.78 -12.17 -31.00
C ASP A 29 -29.82 -11.20 -29.80
N ASP A 30 -29.90 -11.73 -28.58
CA ASP A 30 -29.82 -10.93 -27.33
C ASP A 30 -28.43 -10.30 -27.11
N THR A 31 -27.35 -11.01 -27.49
CA THR A 31 -25.97 -10.53 -27.33
C THR A 31 -25.63 -9.45 -28.35
N ARG A 32 -26.23 -9.54 -29.55
CA ARG A 32 -26.03 -8.60 -30.67
C ARG A 32 -26.60 -7.21 -30.38
N SER A 33 -27.84 -7.15 -29.89
CA SER A 33 -28.55 -5.88 -29.64
C SER A 33 -28.10 -5.15 -28.38
N THR A 34 -27.34 -5.80 -27.50
CA THR A 34 -26.89 -5.22 -26.23
C THR A 34 -25.37 -5.08 -26.21
N PHE A 35 -24.65 -6.10 -25.74
CA PHE A 35 -23.20 -6.08 -25.54
C PHE A 35 -22.42 -5.76 -26.81
N VAL A 36 -22.75 -6.39 -27.94
CA VAL A 36 -22.03 -6.22 -29.20
C VAL A 36 -22.27 -4.84 -29.78
N SER A 37 -23.49 -4.31 -29.70
CA SER A 37 -23.78 -2.94 -30.16
C SER A 37 -23.02 -1.88 -29.34
N HIS A 38 -22.89 -2.07 -28.02
CA HIS A 38 -22.11 -1.17 -27.17
C HIS A 38 -20.60 -1.32 -27.39
N LEU A 39 -20.11 -2.55 -27.58
CA LEU A 39 -18.70 -2.82 -27.93
C LEU A 39 -18.35 -2.20 -29.29
N TYR A 40 -19.25 -2.33 -30.26
CA TYR A 40 -19.12 -1.67 -31.56
C TYR A 40 -19.04 -0.16 -31.45
N ALA A 41 -19.99 0.44 -30.72
CA ALA A 41 -20.03 1.88 -30.51
C ALA A 41 -18.76 2.38 -29.81
N ALA A 42 -18.26 1.64 -28.83
CA ALA A 42 -17.01 1.97 -28.15
C ALA A 42 -15.78 1.87 -29.07
N LEU A 43 -15.69 0.84 -29.90
CA LEU A 43 -14.60 0.67 -30.88
C LEU A 43 -14.67 1.75 -31.97
N SER A 44 -15.86 2.03 -32.48
CA SER A 44 -16.09 3.10 -33.45
C SER A 44 -15.76 4.48 -32.88
N ASN A 45 -16.12 4.75 -31.61
CA ASN A 45 -15.76 6.00 -30.92
C ASN A 45 -14.25 6.13 -30.66
N ALA A 46 -13.53 5.00 -30.59
CA ALA A 46 -12.07 4.95 -30.48
C ALA A 46 -11.36 5.02 -31.85
N GLY A 47 -12.10 5.19 -32.95
CA GLY A 47 -11.56 5.24 -34.32
C GLY A 47 -11.15 3.88 -34.88
N ILE A 48 -11.60 2.77 -34.28
CA ILE A 48 -11.29 1.40 -34.69
C ILE A 48 -12.40 0.89 -35.61
N ASN A 49 -12.07 0.54 -36.85
CA ASN A 49 -12.99 0.06 -37.86
C ASN A 49 -13.28 -1.43 -37.66
N ALA A 50 -14.38 -1.76 -36.99
CA ALA A 50 -14.76 -3.13 -36.69
C ALA A 50 -15.80 -3.70 -37.67
N PHE A 51 -15.69 -4.98 -38.02
CA PHE A 51 -16.72 -5.72 -38.74
C PHE A 51 -17.64 -6.46 -37.77
N ILE A 52 -18.96 -6.32 -37.96
CA ILE A 52 -19.99 -7.06 -37.22
C ILE A 52 -20.82 -7.87 -38.18
N ASP A 53 -20.98 -9.15 -37.86
CA ASP A 53 -21.94 -10.03 -38.51
C ASP A 53 -23.39 -9.62 -38.14
N GLN A 54 -24.01 -8.78 -38.97
CA GLN A 54 -25.37 -8.24 -38.78
C GLN A 54 -26.49 -9.08 -39.43
N GLY A 55 -26.48 -10.40 -39.25
CA GLY A 55 -27.73 -11.18 -39.36
C GLY A 55 -27.71 -12.40 -40.27
N LEU A 56 -26.89 -13.41 -39.92
CA LEU A 56 -26.94 -14.71 -40.59
C LEU A 56 -27.85 -15.68 -39.84
N ASN A 57 -29.07 -15.88 -40.35
CA ASN A 57 -29.92 -16.99 -39.94
C ASN A 57 -29.25 -18.32 -40.35
N LYS A 58 -29.38 -19.35 -39.50
CA LYS A 58 -28.84 -20.69 -39.75
C LYS A 58 -29.45 -21.27 -41.03
N GLY A 59 -28.64 -21.34 -42.08
CA GLY A 59 -28.93 -22.15 -43.25
C GLY A 59 -28.87 -21.36 -44.55
N ILE A 60 -28.00 -21.84 -45.45
CA ILE A 60 -27.96 -21.56 -46.89
C ILE A 60 -27.25 -20.24 -47.26
N GLY A 61 -25.98 -20.41 -47.64
CA GLY A 61 -25.40 -19.65 -48.75
C GLY A 61 -24.40 -18.54 -48.45
N LEU A 62 -23.51 -18.64 -47.45
CA LEU A 62 -22.52 -17.56 -47.16
C LEU A 62 -21.15 -18.07 -46.64
N ALA A 63 -20.68 -19.20 -47.16
CA ALA A 63 -19.32 -19.68 -46.85
C ALA A 63 -18.21 -18.79 -47.47
N SER A 64 -18.53 -17.84 -48.36
CA SER A 64 -17.56 -17.07 -49.12
C SER A 64 -17.23 -15.67 -48.57
N GLU A 65 -18.09 -15.06 -47.74
CA GLU A 65 -17.85 -13.71 -47.21
C GLU A 65 -17.22 -13.70 -45.81
N LEU A 66 -17.56 -14.66 -44.96
CA LEU A 66 -16.97 -14.77 -43.62
C LEU A 66 -15.44 -15.00 -43.66
N PRO A 67 -14.91 -15.92 -44.49
CA PRO A 67 -13.47 -16.10 -44.62
C PRO A 67 -12.78 -14.85 -45.16
N ARG A 68 -13.39 -14.14 -46.12
CA ARG A 68 -12.86 -12.88 -46.65
C ARG A 68 -12.86 -11.75 -45.61
N ALA A 69 -13.88 -11.66 -44.76
CA ALA A 69 -13.94 -10.68 -43.67
C ALA A 69 -12.94 -10.99 -42.56
N ILE A 70 -12.72 -12.28 -42.26
CA ILE A 70 -11.69 -12.73 -41.30
C ILE A 70 -10.28 -12.50 -41.85
N GLU A 71 -10.02 -12.88 -43.11
CA GLU A 71 -8.73 -12.63 -43.80
C GLU A 71 -8.46 -11.14 -44.01
N GLY A 72 -9.52 -10.33 -44.15
CA GLY A 72 -9.44 -8.87 -44.27
C GLY A 72 -9.40 -8.10 -42.95
N SER A 73 -9.37 -8.80 -41.80
CA SER A 73 -9.34 -8.21 -40.46
C SER A 73 -8.04 -8.49 -39.71
N GLN A 74 -7.51 -7.50 -38.99
CA GLN A 74 -6.25 -7.67 -38.26
C GLN A 74 -6.35 -8.60 -37.04
N ILE A 75 -7.51 -8.62 -36.36
CA ILE A 75 -7.76 -9.41 -35.15
C ILE A 75 -9.18 -9.99 -35.19
N ALA A 76 -9.38 -11.27 -34.81
CA ALA A 76 -10.69 -11.89 -34.68
C ALA A 76 -11.02 -12.28 -33.23
N LEU A 77 -12.16 -11.80 -32.70
CA LEU A 77 -12.63 -12.07 -31.34
C LEU A 77 -13.90 -12.93 -31.36
N GLY A 78 -13.89 -14.11 -30.74
CA GLY A 78 -15.04 -15.01 -30.62
C GLY A 78 -15.31 -15.46 -29.18
N THR A 79 -16.59 -15.64 -28.81
CA THR A 79 -17.04 -15.98 -27.44
C THR A 79 -16.42 -17.25 -26.86
N GLU A 80 -16.10 -18.22 -27.72
CA GLU A 80 -15.50 -19.51 -27.32
C GLU A 80 -14.04 -19.39 -26.85
N SER A 81 -13.39 -18.25 -27.10
CA SER A 81 -11.98 -17.97 -26.75
C SER A 81 -11.83 -17.01 -25.56
N ILE A 82 -12.92 -16.48 -25.01
CA ILE A 82 -12.87 -15.44 -23.97
C ILE A 82 -12.59 -16.07 -22.60
N GLU A 83 -11.36 -15.92 -22.11
CA GLU A 83 -10.96 -16.33 -20.75
C GLU A 83 -11.18 -15.23 -19.70
N GLY A 84 -11.35 -13.97 -20.10
CA GLY A 84 -11.56 -12.85 -19.18
C GLY A 84 -12.52 -11.81 -19.74
N LEU A 85 -13.40 -11.28 -18.88
CA LEU A 85 -14.39 -10.29 -19.25
C LEU A 85 -14.50 -9.22 -18.15
N ALA A 86 -14.38 -7.96 -18.55
CA ALA A 86 -14.63 -6.81 -17.67
C ALA A 86 -15.73 -5.93 -18.26
N LEU A 87 -16.82 -5.77 -17.51
CA LEU A 87 -17.95 -4.92 -17.85
C LEU A 87 -18.07 -3.81 -16.82
N LYS A 88 -18.16 -2.57 -17.30
CA LYS A 88 -18.37 -1.39 -16.45
C LYS A 88 -19.52 -0.57 -17.00
N LEU A 89 -20.50 -0.27 -16.15
CA LEU A 89 -21.60 0.61 -16.49
C LEU A 89 -21.50 1.91 -15.69
N ASN A 90 -21.67 3.03 -16.39
CA ASN A 90 -21.86 4.33 -15.74
C ASN A 90 -23.32 4.37 -15.25
N GLY A 91 -23.53 4.82 -14.00
CA GLY A 91 -24.77 4.65 -13.23
C GLY A 91 -26.07 5.30 -13.77
N THR A 92 -26.11 5.70 -15.04
CA THR A 92 -27.27 6.28 -15.72
C THR A 92 -28.07 5.25 -16.53
N ASN A 93 -27.46 4.14 -16.96
CA ASN A 93 -28.16 3.09 -17.71
C ASN A 93 -28.79 2.06 -16.75
N ARG A 94 -30.12 2.01 -16.72
CA ARG A 94 -30.91 1.07 -15.90
C ARG A 94 -31.07 -0.32 -16.53
N ASP A 95 -30.58 -0.51 -17.76
CA ASP A 95 -30.75 -1.76 -18.48
C ASP A 95 -29.78 -2.81 -17.95
N GLY A 96 -30.33 -3.82 -17.26
CA GLY A 96 -29.58 -4.97 -16.78
C GLY A 96 -29.36 -6.01 -17.87
N PHE A 97 -28.29 -6.80 -17.74
CA PHE A 97 -28.04 -7.93 -18.62
C PHE A 97 -28.81 -9.16 -18.15
N LYS A 98 -29.11 -10.06 -19.08
CA LYS A 98 -29.55 -11.41 -18.76
C LYS A 98 -28.34 -12.34 -18.66
N ALA A 99 -28.33 -13.23 -17.67
CA ALA A 99 -27.25 -14.19 -17.46
C ALA A 99 -27.04 -15.16 -18.63
N ASN A 100 -28.08 -15.43 -19.44
CA ASN A 100 -27.97 -16.26 -20.65
C ASN A 100 -27.01 -15.67 -21.71
N ALA A 101 -26.73 -14.37 -21.67
CA ALA A 101 -25.74 -13.73 -22.56
C ALA A 101 -24.32 -14.30 -22.37
N PHE A 102 -24.04 -14.91 -21.22
CA PHE A 102 -22.73 -15.50 -20.88
C PHE A 102 -22.61 -16.97 -21.28
N LYS A 103 -23.69 -17.59 -21.77
CA LYS A 103 -23.78 -19.04 -22.01
C LYS A 103 -22.69 -19.59 -22.94
N GLU A 104 -22.30 -18.84 -23.97
CA GLU A 104 -21.28 -19.28 -24.92
C GLU A 104 -19.84 -18.97 -24.48
N MET A 105 -19.64 -18.24 -23.38
CA MET A 105 -18.33 -17.93 -22.79
C MET A 105 -17.86 -19.09 -21.88
N LYS A 106 -17.81 -20.30 -22.43
CA LYS A 106 -17.63 -21.55 -21.68
C LYS A 106 -16.27 -21.68 -21.00
N ILE A 107 -15.26 -20.97 -21.49
CA ILE A 107 -13.90 -20.97 -20.95
C ILE A 107 -13.59 -19.73 -20.10
N LEU A 108 -14.60 -18.93 -19.75
CA LEU A 108 -14.40 -17.73 -18.96
C LEU A 108 -13.86 -18.08 -17.56
N ARG A 109 -12.75 -17.45 -17.18
CA ARG A 109 -12.02 -17.63 -15.91
C ARG A 109 -12.01 -16.38 -15.06
N LEU A 110 -12.01 -15.20 -15.69
CA LEU A 110 -11.93 -13.91 -15.01
C LEU A 110 -13.19 -13.09 -15.33
N LEU A 111 -13.93 -12.68 -14.30
CA LEU A 111 -15.14 -11.89 -14.47
C LEU A 111 -15.09 -10.64 -13.58
N GLN A 112 -15.08 -9.47 -14.20
CA GLN A 112 -15.21 -8.17 -13.54
C GLN A 112 -16.52 -7.50 -13.95
N LEU A 113 -17.33 -7.18 -12.96
CA LEU A 113 -18.61 -6.50 -13.13
C LEU A 113 -18.65 -5.27 -12.22
N ASP A 114 -18.75 -4.09 -12.82
CA ASP A 114 -18.73 -2.81 -12.12
C ASP A 114 -20.07 -2.09 -12.32
N HIS A 115 -20.87 -2.07 -11.26
CA HIS A 115 -22.26 -1.58 -11.24
C HIS A 115 -23.18 -2.27 -12.27
N VAL A 116 -22.83 -3.49 -12.68
CA VAL A 116 -23.60 -4.27 -13.64
C VAL A 116 -24.73 -5.04 -12.95
N GLN A 117 -25.95 -4.81 -13.43
CA GLN A 117 -27.13 -5.58 -13.06
C GLN A 117 -27.21 -6.84 -13.91
N LEU A 118 -27.23 -8.02 -13.28
CA LEU A 118 -27.44 -9.30 -13.95
C LEU A 118 -28.74 -9.92 -13.44
N SER A 119 -29.58 -10.38 -14.37
CA SER A 119 -30.86 -11.01 -14.09
C SER A 119 -30.94 -12.40 -14.71
N GLY A 120 -31.81 -13.27 -14.18
CA GLY A 120 -32.01 -14.62 -14.69
C GLY A 120 -31.11 -15.67 -14.03
N ASP A 121 -30.80 -16.74 -14.76
CA ASP A 121 -30.11 -17.93 -14.25
C ASP A 121 -28.57 -17.78 -14.28
N TYR A 122 -27.97 -17.63 -13.10
CA TYR A 122 -26.52 -17.50 -12.92
C TYR A 122 -25.75 -18.78 -13.29
N GLY A 123 -26.44 -19.92 -13.49
CA GLY A 123 -25.85 -21.15 -13.99
C GLY A 123 -25.33 -21.06 -15.43
N PHE A 124 -25.69 -20.00 -16.17
CA PHE A 124 -25.09 -19.69 -17.47
C PHE A 124 -23.68 -19.10 -17.38
N LEU A 125 -23.23 -18.66 -16.20
CA LEU A 125 -21.86 -18.24 -15.99
C LEU A 125 -20.92 -19.45 -16.01
N SER A 126 -19.72 -19.25 -16.55
CA SER A 126 -18.72 -20.32 -16.71
C SER A 126 -18.40 -21.01 -15.39
N LYS A 127 -18.37 -22.35 -15.41
CA LYS A 127 -17.92 -23.18 -14.28
C LYS A 127 -16.39 -23.16 -14.10
N LEU A 128 -15.67 -22.55 -15.04
CA LEU A 128 -14.21 -22.42 -15.01
C LEU A 128 -13.74 -21.10 -14.37
N LEU A 129 -14.67 -20.29 -13.83
CA LEU A 129 -14.34 -19.06 -13.12
C LEU A 129 -13.34 -19.32 -12.00
N ARG A 130 -12.29 -18.49 -11.98
CA ARG A 130 -11.19 -18.45 -11.01
C ARG A 130 -11.21 -17.17 -10.21
N TRP A 131 -11.64 -16.08 -10.82
CA TRP A 131 -11.67 -14.76 -10.20
C TRP A 131 -12.97 -14.06 -10.56
N VAL A 132 -13.69 -13.63 -9.52
CA VAL A 132 -14.94 -12.89 -9.64
C VAL A 132 -14.78 -11.58 -8.88
N TYR A 133 -14.83 -10.48 -9.60
CA TYR A 133 -14.97 -9.14 -9.04
C TYR A 133 -16.35 -8.61 -9.39
N TRP A 134 -17.08 -8.14 -8.38
CA TRP A 134 -18.40 -7.55 -8.57
C TRP A 134 -18.61 -6.36 -7.64
N GLN A 135 -18.49 -5.15 -8.20
CA GLN A 135 -18.84 -3.93 -7.49
C GLN A 135 -20.32 -3.60 -7.72
N GLY A 136 -21.04 -3.31 -6.63
CA GLY A 136 -22.47 -3.03 -6.71
C GLY A 136 -23.34 -4.28 -6.89
N PHE A 137 -22.90 -5.43 -6.36
CA PHE A 137 -23.65 -6.69 -6.48
C PHE A 137 -25.09 -6.52 -5.95
N PRO A 138 -26.12 -6.83 -6.76
CA PRO A 138 -27.46 -6.32 -6.50
C PRO A 138 -28.33 -7.17 -5.59
N LEU A 139 -28.02 -8.46 -5.44
CA LEU A 139 -28.86 -9.39 -4.70
C LEU A 139 -28.51 -9.42 -3.21
N GLU A 140 -29.49 -9.81 -2.40
CA GLU A 140 -29.31 -9.93 -0.94
C GLU A 140 -28.47 -11.13 -0.51
N TYR A 141 -28.26 -12.10 -1.40
CA TYR A 141 -27.49 -13.33 -1.20
C TYR A 141 -26.86 -13.77 -2.53
N ILE A 142 -25.75 -14.51 -2.47
CA ILE A 142 -25.24 -15.24 -3.64
C ILE A 142 -26.26 -16.31 -4.07
N PRO A 143 -26.67 -16.35 -5.36
CA PRO A 143 -27.59 -17.34 -5.88
C PRO A 143 -27.05 -18.77 -5.80
N ASP A 144 -27.92 -19.72 -5.46
CA ASP A 144 -27.55 -21.14 -5.32
C ASP A 144 -27.07 -21.77 -6.64
N ASN A 145 -27.52 -21.25 -7.78
CA ASN A 145 -27.12 -21.68 -9.13
C ASN A 145 -25.84 -21.00 -9.64
N PHE A 146 -25.26 -20.05 -8.91
CA PHE A 146 -24.00 -19.44 -9.30
C PHE A 146 -22.83 -20.38 -8.97
N ASN A 147 -22.29 -21.06 -9.98
CA ASN A 147 -21.19 -22.01 -9.79
C ASN A 147 -19.89 -21.27 -9.46
N LEU A 148 -19.40 -21.45 -8.23
CA LEU A 148 -18.17 -20.85 -7.71
C LEU A 148 -17.12 -21.91 -7.28
N GLU A 149 -17.31 -23.19 -7.63
CA GLU A 149 -16.53 -24.31 -7.09
C GLU A 149 -15.00 -24.18 -7.31
N ARG A 150 -14.60 -23.63 -8.47
CA ARG A 150 -13.20 -23.44 -8.88
C ARG A 150 -12.68 -22.03 -8.60
N VAL A 151 -13.48 -21.18 -7.99
CA VAL A 151 -13.12 -19.77 -7.76
C VAL A 151 -12.11 -19.68 -6.64
N VAL A 152 -11.02 -18.96 -6.93
CA VAL A 152 -9.91 -18.69 -6.00
C VAL A 152 -10.10 -17.35 -5.29
N VAL A 153 -10.70 -16.39 -5.98
CA VAL A 153 -10.90 -15.04 -5.46
C VAL A 153 -12.33 -14.58 -5.72
N ILE A 154 -13.00 -14.18 -4.65
CA ILE A 154 -14.29 -13.49 -4.69
C ILE A 154 -14.06 -12.10 -4.10
N ASP A 155 -14.25 -11.08 -4.93
CA ASP A 155 -14.19 -9.68 -4.54
C ASP A 155 -15.52 -8.98 -4.86
N ILE A 156 -16.43 -8.98 -3.90
CA ILE A 156 -17.77 -8.43 -4.04
C ILE A 156 -17.91 -7.21 -3.15
N LYS A 157 -17.74 -6.02 -3.72
CA LYS A 157 -17.73 -4.75 -2.98
C LYS A 157 -19.01 -3.96 -3.17
N CYS A 158 -19.28 -3.06 -2.22
CA CYS A 158 -20.42 -2.14 -2.30
C CYS A 158 -21.74 -2.89 -2.55
N SER A 159 -21.89 -4.06 -1.94
CA SER A 159 -22.96 -5.01 -2.28
C SER A 159 -24.25 -4.77 -1.48
N ASN A 160 -25.35 -5.29 -2.01
CA ASN A 160 -26.63 -5.40 -1.32
C ASN A 160 -26.76 -6.66 -0.45
N LEU A 161 -25.67 -7.41 -0.26
CA LEU A 161 -25.70 -8.66 0.50
C LEU A 161 -26.12 -8.39 1.94
N LYS A 162 -27.15 -9.11 2.40
CA LYS A 162 -27.52 -9.18 3.83
C LYS A 162 -26.80 -10.33 4.53
N ARG A 163 -26.60 -11.44 3.80
CA ARG A 163 -25.71 -12.56 4.16
C ARG A 163 -25.03 -13.03 2.88
N PHE A 164 -23.89 -13.70 3.02
CA PHE A 164 -23.15 -14.18 1.85
C PHE A 164 -23.94 -15.20 1.02
N TRP A 165 -24.58 -16.18 1.65
CA TRP A 165 -25.38 -17.21 0.97
C TRP A 165 -26.61 -17.63 1.76
N ARG A 166 -27.60 -18.20 1.06
CA ARG A 166 -28.76 -18.85 1.69
C ARG A 166 -28.42 -20.27 2.14
N LYS A 167 -27.78 -21.03 1.26
CA LYS A 167 -27.28 -22.38 1.51
C LYS A 167 -25.76 -22.39 1.31
N PRO A 168 -24.97 -22.72 2.34
CA PRO A 168 -23.52 -22.78 2.21
C PRO A 168 -23.08 -23.80 1.15
N GLN A 169 -22.14 -23.40 0.29
CA GLN A 169 -21.56 -24.25 -0.76
C GLN A 169 -20.08 -24.44 -0.52
N LEU A 170 -19.57 -25.65 -0.76
CA LEU A 170 -18.15 -25.97 -0.58
C LEU A 170 -17.30 -25.28 -1.65
N LEU A 171 -16.57 -24.22 -1.27
CA LEU A 171 -15.62 -23.54 -2.13
C LEU A 171 -14.20 -23.97 -1.76
N LYS A 172 -13.79 -25.15 -2.25
CA LYS A 172 -12.50 -25.75 -1.90
C LYS A 172 -11.31 -24.94 -2.41
N GLU A 173 -11.44 -24.22 -3.52
CA GLU A 173 -10.34 -23.47 -4.12
C GLU A 173 -10.25 -22.00 -3.65
N LEU A 174 -11.24 -21.52 -2.90
CA LEU A 174 -11.32 -20.13 -2.48
C LEU A 174 -10.22 -19.79 -1.48
N LYS A 175 -9.37 -18.82 -1.85
CA LYS A 175 -8.28 -18.29 -1.04
C LYS A 175 -8.54 -16.87 -0.55
N ILE A 176 -9.23 -16.04 -1.34
CA ILE A 176 -9.48 -14.64 -1.00
C ILE A 176 -10.97 -14.35 -1.06
N LEU A 177 -11.51 -13.85 0.05
CA LEU A 177 -12.87 -13.35 0.14
C LEU A 177 -12.85 -11.88 0.59
N ASN A 178 -13.31 -11.01 -0.29
CA ASN A 178 -13.47 -9.59 -0.01
C ASN A 178 -14.94 -9.19 -0.17
N LEU A 179 -15.53 -8.68 0.93
CA LEU A 179 -16.92 -8.21 0.99
C LEU A 179 -17.02 -6.74 1.44
N SER A 180 -15.95 -5.96 1.23
CA SER A 180 -15.83 -4.58 1.73
C SER A 180 -16.94 -3.65 1.22
N HIS A 181 -17.27 -2.63 2.00
CA HIS A 181 -18.30 -1.62 1.71
C HIS A 181 -19.72 -2.21 1.60
N SER A 182 -19.96 -3.41 2.13
CA SER A 182 -21.28 -4.06 2.09
C SER A 182 -22.17 -3.54 3.22
N LYS A 183 -22.96 -2.51 2.91
CA LYS A 183 -23.74 -1.74 3.89
C LYS A 183 -24.80 -2.54 4.63
N TYR A 184 -25.30 -3.64 4.06
CA TYR A 184 -26.38 -4.44 4.65
C TYR A 184 -25.92 -5.75 5.28
N LEU A 185 -24.64 -6.09 5.17
CA LEU A 185 -24.11 -7.35 5.67
C LEU A 185 -24.10 -7.34 7.19
N VAL A 186 -24.83 -8.27 7.83
CA VAL A 186 -25.00 -8.29 9.30
C VAL A 186 -24.00 -9.23 9.99
N GLU A 187 -23.63 -10.31 9.32
CA GLU A 187 -22.75 -11.36 9.85
C GLU A 187 -21.83 -11.89 8.74
N THR A 188 -20.62 -12.32 9.10
CA THR A 188 -19.70 -13.00 8.16
C THR A 188 -20.28 -14.35 7.70
N PRO A 189 -19.82 -14.92 6.57
CA PRO A 189 -20.27 -16.25 6.16
C PRO A 189 -19.91 -17.35 7.17
N ASP A 190 -20.63 -18.46 7.10
CA ASP A 190 -20.14 -19.73 7.61
C ASP A 190 -18.89 -20.16 6.84
N PHE A 191 -17.78 -20.29 7.56
CA PHE A 191 -16.46 -20.68 7.06
C PHE A 191 -16.25 -22.20 6.99
N SER A 192 -17.18 -23.02 7.49
CA SER A 192 -17.07 -24.50 7.43
C SER A 192 -16.93 -25.04 6.00
N LYS A 193 -17.37 -24.25 5.01
CA LYS A 193 -17.32 -24.55 3.58
C LYS A 193 -16.22 -23.80 2.83
N LEU A 194 -15.31 -23.13 3.54
CA LEU A 194 -14.21 -22.32 3.00
C LEU A 194 -12.84 -22.81 3.52
N PRO A 195 -12.49 -24.10 3.39
CA PRO A 195 -11.38 -24.71 4.14
C PRO A 195 -9.99 -24.15 3.80
N ASN A 196 -9.82 -23.55 2.61
CA ASN A 196 -8.54 -23.05 2.12
C ASN A 196 -8.46 -21.51 2.08
N LEU A 197 -9.35 -20.81 2.81
CA LEU A 197 -9.36 -19.36 2.85
C LEU A 197 -8.07 -18.82 3.49
N GLU A 198 -7.36 -17.95 2.77
CA GLU A 198 -6.11 -17.31 3.18
C GLU A 198 -6.31 -15.84 3.56
N LYS A 199 -7.27 -15.13 2.95
CA LYS A 199 -7.52 -13.71 3.20
C LYS A 199 -9.01 -13.41 3.32
N LEU A 200 -9.40 -12.82 4.45
CA LEU A 200 -10.74 -12.33 4.72
C LEU A 200 -10.70 -10.80 4.85
N ILE A 201 -11.41 -10.10 3.97
CA ILE A 201 -11.40 -8.63 3.90
C ILE A 201 -12.84 -8.10 3.95
N LEU A 202 -13.19 -7.44 5.04
CA LEU A 202 -14.44 -6.76 5.27
C LEU A 202 -14.14 -5.36 5.82
N LYS A 203 -13.75 -4.45 4.92
CA LYS A 203 -13.55 -3.04 5.28
C LYS A 203 -14.87 -2.28 5.17
N ASP A 204 -15.14 -1.37 6.10
CA ASP A 204 -16.24 -0.40 6.03
C ASP A 204 -17.60 -1.09 5.81
N CYS A 205 -17.90 -2.08 6.64
CA CYS A 205 -19.20 -2.76 6.68
C CYS A 205 -19.99 -2.24 7.89
N PRO A 206 -20.71 -1.11 7.76
CA PRO A 206 -21.28 -0.39 8.90
C PRO A 206 -22.37 -1.15 9.66
N ASN A 207 -22.98 -2.18 9.08
CA ASN A 207 -23.98 -3.02 9.77
C ASN A 207 -23.46 -4.40 10.17
N LEU A 208 -22.18 -4.71 9.91
CA LEU A 208 -21.59 -5.97 10.34
C LEU A 208 -21.50 -5.97 11.87
N ARG A 209 -22.17 -6.91 12.52
CA ARG A 209 -22.23 -7.02 13.99
C ARG A 209 -21.49 -8.23 14.52
N LYS A 210 -21.49 -9.34 13.77
CA LYS A 210 -21.01 -10.63 14.24
C LYS A 210 -20.06 -11.29 13.26
N VAL A 211 -19.05 -11.97 13.82
CA VAL A 211 -18.22 -12.94 13.09
C VAL A 211 -18.69 -14.34 13.47
N HIS A 212 -18.90 -15.18 12.46
CA HIS A 212 -19.35 -16.55 12.62
C HIS A 212 -18.28 -17.40 13.31
N GLN A 213 -18.67 -18.21 14.29
CA GLN A 213 -17.74 -18.97 15.16
C GLN A 213 -16.87 -19.98 14.40
N SER A 214 -17.34 -20.47 13.25
CA SER A 214 -16.59 -21.40 12.41
C SER A 214 -15.28 -20.83 11.87
N ILE A 215 -15.02 -19.52 11.99
CA ILE A 215 -13.74 -18.90 11.63
C ILE A 215 -12.58 -19.60 12.32
N GLY A 216 -12.80 -20.11 13.54
CA GLY A 216 -11.84 -20.87 14.34
C GLY A 216 -11.35 -22.17 13.71
N GLY A 217 -12.07 -22.71 12.72
CA GLY A 217 -11.69 -23.93 12.00
C GLY A 217 -10.75 -23.69 10.81
N LEU A 218 -10.41 -22.44 10.50
CA LEU A 218 -9.57 -22.10 9.35
C LEU A 218 -8.09 -22.28 9.66
N CYS A 219 -7.44 -23.25 9.03
CA CYS A 219 -6.02 -23.53 9.28
C CYS A 219 -5.07 -22.65 8.44
N ASN A 220 -5.53 -22.09 7.32
CA ASN A 220 -4.69 -21.39 6.34
C ASN A 220 -4.90 -19.86 6.31
N LEU A 221 -5.71 -19.31 7.21
CA LEU A 221 -6.06 -17.89 7.19
C LEU A 221 -4.86 -17.03 7.61
N LEU A 222 -4.36 -16.19 6.72
CA LEU A 222 -3.19 -15.33 6.92
C LEU A 222 -3.57 -13.89 7.29
N LEU A 223 -4.67 -13.38 6.75
CA LEU A 223 -5.12 -12.00 6.91
C LEU A 223 -6.60 -11.95 7.33
N ILE A 224 -6.86 -11.22 8.41
CA ILE A 224 -8.20 -10.78 8.81
C ILE A 224 -8.21 -9.25 8.82
N ASN A 225 -9.08 -8.66 8.00
CA ASN A 225 -9.25 -7.20 7.96
C ASN A 225 -10.73 -6.84 8.15
N PHE A 226 -11.04 -6.26 9.31
CA PHE A 226 -12.36 -5.72 9.67
C PHE A 226 -12.38 -4.18 9.74
N LYS A 227 -11.40 -3.50 9.15
CA LYS A 227 -11.22 -2.05 9.28
C LYS A 227 -12.52 -1.28 9.05
N ASP A 228 -12.79 -0.28 9.88
CA ASP A 228 -13.94 0.63 9.80
C ASP A 228 -15.32 -0.08 9.91
N CYS A 229 -15.38 -1.29 10.48
CA CYS A 229 -16.66 -1.95 10.82
C CYS A 229 -17.19 -1.42 12.16
N THR A 230 -17.79 -0.23 12.15
CA THR A 230 -18.16 0.54 13.35
C THR A 230 -19.15 -0.16 14.29
N ASN A 231 -20.02 -1.03 13.78
CA ASN A 231 -20.98 -1.79 14.58
C ASN A 231 -20.55 -3.21 14.94
N LEU A 232 -19.32 -3.62 14.60
CA LEU A 232 -18.82 -4.96 14.87
C LEU A 232 -18.61 -5.13 16.38
N ASP A 233 -19.35 -6.06 16.98
CA ASP A 233 -19.15 -6.47 18.37
C ASP A 233 -17.80 -7.23 18.49
N ASN A 234 -17.35 -7.51 19.72
CA ASN A 234 -16.10 -8.24 19.93
C ASN A 234 -16.02 -9.53 19.09
N ILE A 235 -14.88 -9.73 18.43
CA ILE A 235 -14.65 -10.94 17.63
C ILE A 235 -14.66 -12.19 18.55
N PRO A 236 -15.17 -13.34 18.09
CA PRO A 236 -15.26 -14.55 18.90
C PRO A 236 -13.90 -14.95 19.48
N ARG A 237 -13.87 -15.38 20.75
CA ARG A 237 -12.66 -15.83 21.46
C ARG A 237 -11.86 -16.90 20.68
N ILE A 238 -12.56 -17.75 19.92
CA ILE A 238 -11.95 -18.78 19.08
C ILE A 238 -11.09 -18.20 17.93
N THR A 239 -11.36 -16.97 17.49
CA THR A 239 -10.58 -16.27 16.45
C THR A 239 -9.13 -16.05 16.90
N TYR A 240 -8.93 -15.76 18.19
CA TYR A 240 -7.59 -15.58 18.77
C TYR A 240 -6.79 -16.89 18.89
N LYS A 241 -7.39 -18.05 18.59
CA LYS A 241 -6.71 -19.36 18.58
C LYS A 241 -6.18 -19.76 17.20
N LEU A 242 -6.32 -18.89 16.21
CA LEU A 242 -5.88 -19.13 14.84
C LEU A 242 -4.36 -18.99 14.74
N LYS A 243 -3.66 -20.11 14.60
CA LYS A 243 -2.19 -20.17 14.57
C LYS A 243 -1.55 -19.56 13.32
N SER A 244 -2.27 -19.51 12.20
CA SER A 244 -1.76 -19.10 10.89
C SER A 244 -1.90 -17.61 10.58
N VAL A 245 -2.75 -16.88 11.32
CA VAL A 245 -3.02 -15.47 11.05
C VAL A 245 -1.76 -14.65 11.33
N LYS A 246 -1.30 -13.93 10.29
CA LYS A 246 -0.14 -13.04 10.34
C LYS A 246 -0.53 -11.59 10.58
N THR A 247 -1.68 -11.18 10.04
CA THR A 247 -2.14 -9.79 10.10
C THR A 247 -3.59 -9.73 10.57
N LEU A 248 -3.82 -9.00 11.66
CA LEU A 248 -5.14 -8.73 12.23
C LEU A 248 -5.38 -7.21 12.26
N ILE A 249 -6.37 -6.75 11.49
CA ILE A 249 -6.75 -5.33 11.40
C ILE A 249 -8.17 -5.16 11.92
N LEU A 250 -8.30 -4.40 13.01
CA LEU A 250 -9.54 -4.05 13.71
C LEU A 250 -9.72 -2.52 13.81
N SER A 251 -8.88 -1.73 13.14
CA SER A 251 -8.93 -0.27 13.26
C SER A 251 -10.30 0.30 12.86
N GLY A 252 -10.83 1.25 13.62
CA GLY A 252 -12.15 1.87 13.37
C GLY A 252 -13.35 1.04 13.82
N CYS A 253 -13.15 -0.11 14.46
CA CYS A 253 -14.21 -0.92 15.05
C CYS A 253 -14.60 -0.38 16.44
N SER A 254 -15.42 0.67 16.48
CA SER A 254 -15.77 1.41 17.70
C SER A 254 -16.51 0.61 18.80
N LYS A 255 -16.99 -0.60 18.52
CA LYS A 255 -17.65 -1.47 19.52
C LYS A 255 -16.78 -2.60 20.06
N ILE A 256 -15.59 -2.80 19.49
CA ILE A 256 -14.63 -3.74 20.05
C ILE A 256 -14.04 -3.10 21.29
N ASP A 257 -14.40 -3.61 22.46
CA ASP A 257 -14.00 -3.05 23.76
C ASP A 257 -12.97 -3.92 24.50
N ARG A 258 -12.67 -5.11 23.98
CA ARG A 258 -11.74 -6.08 24.57
C ARG A 258 -10.95 -6.84 23.51
N LEU A 259 -9.65 -6.95 23.75
CA LEU A 259 -8.79 -7.95 23.12
C LEU A 259 -8.59 -9.10 24.13
N GLU A 260 -8.78 -10.35 23.68
CA GLU A 260 -8.76 -11.52 24.57
C GLU A 260 -7.33 -11.98 24.91
N GLU A 261 -7.16 -12.57 26.09
CA GLU A 261 -5.88 -13.14 26.53
C GLU A 261 -5.39 -14.33 25.67
N ASP A 262 -6.27 -14.91 24.87
CA ASP A 262 -5.93 -15.99 23.94
C ASP A 262 -5.11 -15.52 22.75
N ILE A 263 -4.90 -14.22 22.55
CA ILE A 263 -4.10 -13.67 21.45
C ILE A 263 -2.66 -14.21 21.39
N VAL A 264 -2.10 -14.66 22.52
CA VAL A 264 -0.79 -15.37 22.55
C VAL A 264 -0.81 -16.70 21.81
N GLN A 265 -1.98 -17.28 21.54
CA GLN A 265 -2.13 -18.52 20.77
C GLN A 265 -2.03 -18.27 19.24
N MET A 266 -2.04 -17.00 18.81
CA MET A 266 -1.79 -16.64 17.40
C MET A 266 -0.28 -16.68 17.10
N GLU A 267 0.27 -17.90 17.02
CA GLU A 267 1.71 -18.16 16.89
C GLU A 267 2.38 -17.42 15.72
N SER A 268 1.65 -17.17 14.62
CA SER A 268 2.17 -16.48 13.42
C SER A 268 1.88 -14.98 13.37
N LEU A 269 1.21 -14.39 14.38
CA LEU A 269 0.75 -12.99 14.32
C LEU A 269 1.95 -12.03 14.34
N THR A 270 2.18 -11.34 13.23
CA THR A 270 3.27 -10.34 13.10
C THR A 270 2.76 -8.92 13.20
N THR A 271 1.51 -8.66 12.84
CA THR A 271 0.95 -7.31 12.69
C THR A 271 -0.43 -7.24 13.33
N LEU A 272 -0.56 -6.39 14.36
CA LEU A 272 -1.83 -6.05 15.01
C LEU A 272 -2.11 -4.56 14.84
N ILE A 273 -3.24 -4.22 14.23
CA ILE A 273 -3.68 -2.84 14.05
C ILE A 273 -5.10 -2.72 14.61
N ALA A 274 -5.29 -2.03 15.72
CA ALA A 274 -6.59 -1.89 16.39
C ALA A 274 -6.84 -0.44 16.82
N ASP A 275 -6.55 0.50 15.92
CA ASP A 275 -6.72 1.93 16.19
C ASP A 275 -8.21 2.31 16.31
N ASN A 276 -8.53 3.36 17.06
CA ASN A 276 -9.89 3.89 17.20
C ASN A 276 -10.91 2.80 17.58
N THR A 277 -10.53 1.91 18.49
CA THR A 277 -11.40 0.90 19.09
C THR A 277 -11.79 1.33 20.51
N ALA A 278 -12.89 0.81 21.05
CA ALA A 278 -13.31 1.08 22.43
C ALA A 278 -12.53 0.26 23.47
N VAL A 279 -11.38 -0.33 23.09
CA VAL A 279 -10.60 -1.16 23.98
C VAL A 279 -10.13 -0.33 25.17
N LYS A 280 -10.39 -0.81 26.39
CA LYS A 280 -10.04 -0.11 27.64
C LYS A 280 -8.91 -0.73 28.42
N GLN A 281 -8.58 -2.00 28.11
CA GLN A 281 -7.46 -2.75 28.65
C GLN A 281 -6.88 -3.63 27.55
N VAL A 282 -5.56 -3.64 27.42
CA VAL A 282 -4.84 -4.49 26.48
C VAL A 282 -4.38 -5.75 27.22
N PRO A 283 -4.62 -6.96 26.70
CA PRO A 283 -4.33 -8.21 27.41
C PRO A 283 -2.83 -8.38 27.66
N PHE A 284 -2.47 -8.87 28.85
CA PHE A 284 -1.06 -9.08 29.25
C PHE A 284 -0.36 -10.12 28.37
N SER A 285 -1.11 -11.04 27.78
CA SER A 285 -0.62 -12.01 26.81
C SER A 285 -0.03 -11.40 25.52
N LEU A 286 -0.45 -10.19 25.11
CA LEU A 286 0.19 -9.49 23.97
C LEU A 286 1.67 -9.24 24.20
N VAL A 287 2.02 -8.99 25.45
CA VAL A 287 3.39 -8.78 25.92
C VAL A 287 4.21 -10.06 25.80
N ARG A 288 3.58 -11.21 26.03
CA ARG A 288 4.24 -12.52 25.96
C ARG A 288 4.40 -13.03 24.53
N SER A 289 3.78 -12.37 23.55
CA SER A 289 3.86 -12.80 22.15
C SER A 289 5.26 -12.57 21.59
N LYS A 290 5.86 -13.65 21.06
CA LYS A 290 7.20 -13.63 20.46
C LYS A 290 7.18 -13.31 18.97
N SER A 291 6.01 -13.35 18.32
CA SER A 291 5.86 -13.22 16.86
C SER A 291 5.52 -11.81 16.40
N ILE A 292 4.95 -10.96 17.27
CA ILE A 292 4.44 -9.65 16.88
C ILE A 292 5.60 -8.67 16.66
N GLY A 293 5.72 -8.17 15.42
CA GLY A 293 6.72 -7.19 15.00
C GLY A 293 6.18 -5.76 14.87
N TYR A 294 4.87 -5.60 14.65
CA TYR A 294 4.18 -4.31 14.50
C TYR A 294 2.90 -4.27 15.32
N ILE A 295 2.74 -3.22 16.14
CA ILE A 295 1.52 -2.93 16.90
C ILE A 295 1.11 -1.47 16.70
N SER A 296 -0.17 -1.25 16.38
CA SER A 296 -0.82 0.06 16.35
C SER A 296 -2.11 0.02 17.18
N LEU A 297 -2.18 0.88 18.20
CA LEU A 297 -3.29 0.97 19.17
C LEU A 297 -3.68 2.44 19.39
N CYS A 298 -3.62 3.26 18.36
CA CYS A 298 -3.98 4.69 18.44
C CYS A 298 -5.48 4.84 18.72
N GLY A 299 -5.93 5.91 19.35
CA GLY A 299 -7.34 6.17 19.63
C GLY A 299 -7.95 5.25 20.71
N TYR A 300 -7.10 4.59 21.49
CA TYR A 300 -7.50 3.77 22.63
C TYR A 300 -8.07 4.61 23.79
N GLU A 301 -9.27 4.25 24.27
CA GLU A 301 -10.01 5.01 25.28
C GLU A 301 -9.64 4.69 26.75
N GLY A 302 -8.75 3.73 27.00
CA GLY A 302 -8.26 3.46 28.35
C GLY A 302 -7.09 4.35 28.77
N LEU A 303 -6.65 4.22 30.03
CA LEU A 303 -5.50 4.99 30.51
C LEU A 303 -4.22 4.54 29.79
N SER A 304 -3.43 5.49 29.27
CA SER A 304 -2.14 5.21 28.61
C SER A 304 -1.22 4.36 29.50
N ARG A 305 -1.28 4.57 30.82
CA ARG A 305 -0.53 3.80 31.83
C ARG A 305 -0.87 2.30 31.91
N ASN A 306 -2.06 1.90 31.43
CA ASN A 306 -2.51 0.51 31.42
C ASN A 306 -2.11 -0.24 30.14
N VAL A 307 -1.66 0.47 29.10
CA VAL A 307 -1.31 -0.12 27.80
C VAL A 307 0.18 -0.18 27.66
N PHE A 308 0.82 0.97 27.56
CA PHE A 308 2.20 1.01 27.14
C PHE A 308 3.14 0.66 28.30
N PRO A 309 2.98 1.17 29.53
CA PRO A 309 3.75 0.69 30.67
C PRO A 309 3.48 -0.77 31.01
N SER A 310 2.26 -1.30 30.93
CA SER A 310 2.02 -2.74 31.22
C SER A 310 2.60 -3.68 30.16
N ILE A 311 2.51 -3.28 28.89
CA ILE A 311 3.17 -3.98 27.79
C ILE A 311 4.69 -3.91 27.91
N ILE A 312 5.22 -2.79 28.36
CA ILE A 312 6.66 -2.53 28.35
C ILE A 312 7.34 -2.96 29.66
N TRP A 313 6.64 -2.92 30.80
CA TRP A 313 7.14 -3.37 32.11
C TRP A 313 7.20 -4.89 32.21
N SER A 314 6.29 -5.61 31.55
CA SER A 314 6.43 -7.07 31.40
C SER A 314 7.46 -7.46 30.34
N TRP A 315 8.07 -6.50 29.62
CA TRP A 315 9.25 -6.70 28.78
C TRP A 315 10.57 -6.38 29.50
N LEU A 316 10.54 -5.95 30.77
CA LEU A 316 11.71 -5.67 31.60
C LEU A 316 11.89 -6.68 32.75
N SER A 317 13.13 -6.76 33.26
CA SER A 317 13.48 -7.44 34.52
C SER A 317 13.02 -6.63 35.75
N PRO A 318 12.88 -7.25 36.95
CA PRO A 318 12.05 -6.74 38.06
C PRO A 318 12.58 -5.51 38.82
N THR A 319 13.77 -5.01 38.53
CA THR A 319 14.51 -4.15 39.46
C THR A 319 14.06 -2.69 39.51
N THR A 320 13.03 -2.28 38.76
CA THR A 320 12.49 -0.91 38.79
C THR A 320 10.96 -0.85 38.88
N ASN A 321 10.33 -1.87 39.45
CA ASN A 321 8.88 -1.91 39.64
C ASN A 321 8.48 -1.52 41.09
N PRO A 322 7.68 -0.46 41.32
CA PRO A 322 7.09 -0.17 42.63
C PRO A 322 5.98 -1.16 43.03
N LEU A 323 5.55 -2.04 42.11
CA LEU A 323 4.56 -3.09 42.36
C LEU A 323 5.25 -4.46 42.46
N SER A 324 5.96 -4.66 43.56
CA SER A 324 6.72 -5.86 43.87
C SER A 324 5.83 -7.02 44.31
N HIS A 325 5.24 -7.81 43.41
CA HIS A 325 4.71 -9.17 43.72
C HIS A 325 4.64 -10.12 42.51
N ILE A 326 5.55 -10.04 41.52
CA ILE A 326 5.62 -11.05 40.45
C ILE A 326 7.09 -11.45 40.20
N HIS A 327 7.34 -12.76 40.24
CA HIS A 327 8.66 -13.40 40.04
C HIS A 327 9.30 -13.08 38.66
N PRO A 328 10.64 -13.15 38.54
CA PRO A 328 11.38 -12.77 37.33
C PRO A 328 11.24 -13.83 36.25
N PHE A 329 10.95 -13.45 35.01
CA PHE A 329 11.08 -14.35 33.86
C PHE A 329 11.86 -13.72 32.71
N TRP A 330 12.99 -14.36 32.41
CA TRP A 330 13.92 -14.06 31.32
C TRP A 330 13.26 -14.46 29.99
N GLY A 331 12.72 -13.50 29.25
CA GLY A 331 12.02 -13.80 27.99
C GLY A 331 11.42 -12.58 27.32
N ILE A 332 12.25 -11.56 27.08
CA ILE A 332 11.88 -10.31 26.39
C ILE A 332 11.36 -10.64 24.97
N SER A 333 10.32 -9.94 24.51
CA SER A 333 9.94 -9.99 23.09
C SER A 333 11.06 -9.35 22.26
N SER A 334 11.90 -10.19 21.69
CA SER A 334 13.05 -9.78 20.88
C SER A 334 12.69 -9.44 19.43
N SER A 335 11.42 -9.31 19.07
CA SER A 335 10.97 -9.21 17.66
C SER A 335 10.28 -7.90 17.28
N LEU A 336 9.94 -7.04 18.24
CA LEU A 336 9.24 -5.79 17.97
C LEU A 336 10.11 -4.80 17.19
N ALA A 337 9.71 -4.51 15.96
CA ALA A 337 10.44 -3.64 15.03
C ALA A 337 9.87 -2.22 15.00
N SER A 338 8.57 -2.06 15.23
CA SER A 338 7.92 -0.74 15.17
C SER A 338 6.68 -0.63 16.06
N ILE A 339 6.44 0.58 16.57
CA ILE A 339 5.32 0.91 17.47
C ILE A 339 4.66 2.19 16.98
N HIS A 340 3.33 2.21 16.89
CA HIS A 340 2.54 3.42 16.70
C HIS A 340 1.75 3.76 17.96
N MET A 341 1.89 5.02 18.40
CA MET A 341 1.37 5.53 19.66
C MET A 341 0.63 6.84 19.47
N GLN A 342 -0.34 7.09 20.36
CA GLN A 342 -0.99 8.39 20.44
C GLN A 342 -0.76 9.03 21.81
N ASN A 343 -0.47 10.32 21.82
CA ASN A 343 -0.70 11.23 22.94
C ASN A 343 0.15 11.13 24.22
N ASN A 344 1.04 10.17 24.44
CA ASN A 344 1.92 10.19 25.63
C ASN A 344 3.18 9.34 25.41
N LEU A 345 4.33 9.98 25.20
CA LEU A 345 5.64 9.32 25.23
C LEU A 345 6.36 9.49 26.57
N GLY A 346 5.96 10.44 27.42
CA GLY A 346 6.73 10.77 28.64
C GLY A 346 7.15 9.58 29.53
N ASP A 347 6.27 8.60 29.74
CA ASP A 347 6.60 7.39 30.53
C ASP A 347 7.52 6.40 29.80
N LEU A 348 7.77 6.61 28.51
CA LEU A 348 8.42 5.68 27.57
C LEU A 348 9.76 6.18 27.07
N ALA A 349 10.01 7.48 27.15
CA ALA A 349 11.22 8.09 26.64
C ALA A 349 12.51 7.44 27.21
N PRO A 350 12.63 7.20 28.53
CA PRO A 350 13.80 6.49 29.07
C PRO A 350 13.89 5.03 28.59
N MET A 351 12.75 4.43 28.26
CA MET A 351 12.58 3.00 27.95
C MET A 351 12.86 2.66 26.48
N LEU A 352 12.77 3.64 25.57
CA LEU A 352 13.07 3.45 24.15
C LEU A 352 14.49 2.90 23.96
N SER A 353 15.45 3.33 24.76
CA SER A 353 16.84 2.84 24.76
C SER A 353 16.96 1.32 24.94
N SER A 354 16.03 0.67 25.67
CA SER A 354 16.13 -0.75 26.05
C SER A 354 15.73 -1.75 24.95
N PHE A 355 14.98 -1.31 23.93
CA PHE A 355 14.52 -2.18 22.85
C PHE A 355 15.57 -2.36 21.74
N SER A 356 16.33 -3.45 21.78
CA SER A 356 17.45 -3.67 20.85
C SER A 356 17.06 -3.91 19.38
N LYS A 357 15.81 -4.32 19.07
CA LYS A 357 15.34 -4.53 17.68
C LYS A 357 14.34 -3.49 17.18
N LEU A 358 13.95 -2.53 18.01
CA LEU A 358 13.01 -1.47 17.65
C LEU A 358 13.69 -0.52 16.67
N ARG A 359 13.19 -0.48 15.43
CA ARG A 359 13.71 0.37 14.35
C ARG A 359 13.06 1.75 14.35
N SER A 360 11.76 1.82 14.59
CA SER A 360 11.00 3.07 14.52
C SER A 360 9.87 3.19 15.54
N VAL A 361 9.62 4.40 16.03
CA VAL A 361 8.40 4.73 16.80
C VAL A 361 7.67 5.87 16.12
N LEU A 362 6.39 5.69 15.83
CA LEU A 362 5.51 6.75 15.35
C LEU A 362 4.68 7.24 16.53
N LEU A 363 4.77 8.52 16.85
CA LEU A 363 3.95 9.20 17.85
C LEU A 363 3.00 10.16 17.13
N GLN A 364 1.71 10.04 17.38
CA GLN A 364 0.68 10.95 16.91
C GLN A 364 0.15 11.79 18.07
N CYS A 365 0.03 13.10 17.85
CA CYS A 365 -0.44 14.06 18.84
C CYS A 365 -1.73 14.73 18.35
N ASP A 366 -2.64 15.06 19.27
CA ASP A 366 -3.91 15.72 18.89
C ASP A 366 -3.74 17.21 18.57
N THR A 367 -2.66 17.83 19.05
CA THR A 367 -2.40 19.27 18.87
C THR A 367 -0.91 19.55 18.70
N ASN A 368 -0.59 20.62 17.98
CA ASN A 368 0.79 21.11 17.84
C ASN A 368 1.43 21.53 19.17
N PHE A 369 0.64 21.99 20.15
CA PHE A 369 1.14 22.26 21.49
C PHE A 369 1.61 20.98 22.20
N LYS A 370 0.88 19.88 22.02
CA LYS A 370 1.26 18.60 22.59
C LYS A 370 2.44 17.98 21.85
N LEU A 371 2.49 18.16 20.52
CA LEU A 371 3.63 17.78 19.69
C LEU A 371 4.93 18.41 20.20
N SER A 372 4.94 19.72 20.43
CA SER A 372 6.14 20.43 20.90
C SER A 372 6.54 20.03 22.31
N LYS A 373 5.57 19.75 23.20
CA LYS A 373 5.83 19.21 24.53
C LYS A 373 6.49 17.83 24.47
N GLU A 374 5.92 16.90 23.71
CA GLU A 374 6.45 15.54 23.56
C GLU A 374 7.82 15.55 22.88
N LEU A 375 8.05 16.42 21.90
CA LEU A 375 9.36 16.59 21.27
C LEU A 375 10.43 17.00 22.28
N ARG A 376 10.13 17.94 23.18
CA ARG A 376 11.04 18.34 24.26
C ARG A 376 11.36 17.16 25.17
N THR A 377 10.33 16.42 25.59
CA THR A 377 10.47 15.21 26.41
C THR A 377 11.31 14.14 25.69
N ILE A 378 11.14 13.94 24.39
CA ILE A 378 11.96 13.02 23.60
C ILE A 378 13.44 13.40 23.69
N LEU A 379 13.75 14.68 23.46
CA LEU A 379 15.13 15.14 23.40
C LEU A 379 15.81 15.09 24.77
N ASP A 380 15.09 15.52 25.81
CA ASP A 380 15.59 15.53 27.19
C ASP A 380 15.71 14.09 27.74
N ASP A 381 14.66 13.26 27.65
CA ASP A 381 14.59 11.97 28.34
C ASP A 381 15.11 10.77 27.52
N VAL A 382 15.00 10.79 26.18
CA VAL A 382 15.52 9.69 25.32
C VAL A 382 16.98 9.91 24.97
N TYR A 383 17.33 11.15 24.68
CA TYR A 383 18.63 11.48 24.08
C TYR A 383 19.55 12.24 25.03
N GLY A 384 19.04 12.75 26.16
CA GLY A 384 19.84 13.52 27.11
C GLY A 384 20.31 14.87 26.54
N VAL A 385 19.67 15.35 25.48
CA VAL A 385 20.05 16.57 24.77
C VAL A 385 19.04 17.66 25.08
N ASN A 386 19.49 18.72 25.75
CA ASN A 386 18.62 19.86 26.04
C ASN A 386 18.23 20.56 24.73
N PHE A 387 16.93 20.66 24.44
CA PHE A 387 16.42 21.34 23.24
C PHE A 387 16.96 22.77 23.08
N ILE A 388 17.20 23.46 24.20
CA ILE A 388 17.74 24.82 24.21
C ILE A 388 19.25 24.83 23.87
N GLU A 389 20.00 23.79 24.24
CA GLU A 389 21.41 23.65 23.83
C GLU A 389 21.54 23.34 22.33
N LEU A 390 20.61 22.61 21.71
CA LEU A 390 20.57 22.40 20.26
C LEU A 390 20.39 23.72 19.48
N GLU A 391 19.58 24.64 20.00
CA GLU A 391 19.44 25.98 19.44
C GLU A 391 20.71 26.83 19.71
N ILE A 392 21.28 26.79 20.91
CA ILE A 392 22.44 27.62 21.28
C ILE A 392 23.76 27.15 20.64
N ALA A 393 23.99 25.84 20.50
CA ALA A 393 25.20 25.27 19.89
C ALA A 393 25.37 25.67 18.42
N SER A 394 24.27 26.04 17.74
CA SER A 394 24.31 26.59 16.39
C SER A 394 24.93 28.00 16.33
N TYR A 395 24.82 28.79 17.41
CA TYR A 395 25.31 30.17 17.49
C TYR A 395 26.66 30.31 18.20
N THR A 396 27.03 29.38 19.08
CA THR A 396 28.32 29.41 19.80
C THR A 396 29.32 28.44 19.18
N SER A 397 30.02 28.87 18.13
CA SER A 397 31.37 28.33 17.88
C SER A 397 32.33 29.45 17.53
N GLN A 398 32.87 30.10 18.56
CA GLN A 398 34.14 30.77 18.42
C GLN A 398 35.25 29.73 18.63
N ILE A 399 35.93 29.41 17.53
CA ILE A 399 37.35 29.06 17.42
C ILE A 399 37.82 27.76 18.14
N SER A 400 38.11 26.73 17.34
CA SER A 400 39.33 25.91 17.43
C SER A 400 39.48 25.06 16.16
N ASN A 401 40.69 24.59 15.85
CA ASN A 401 41.14 23.87 14.64
C ASN A 401 40.35 22.57 14.31
N ASN A 402 39.07 22.69 13.97
CA ASN A 402 38.20 21.56 13.65
C ASN A 402 37.96 21.49 12.14
N PHE A 403 38.13 20.31 11.56
CA PHE A 403 37.85 20.08 10.14
C PHE A 403 36.34 20.02 9.92
N LEU A 404 35.86 20.76 8.92
CA LEU A 404 34.49 20.62 8.43
C LEU A 404 34.38 19.31 7.65
N ARG A 405 33.36 18.52 7.98
CA ARG A 405 33.06 17.22 7.38
C ARG A 405 31.57 17.15 7.05
N SER A 406 31.20 16.25 6.13
CA SER A 406 29.80 15.95 5.83
C SER A 406 29.46 14.51 6.17
N TYR A 407 28.27 14.28 6.69
CA TYR A 407 27.68 12.96 6.87
C TYR A 407 26.41 12.83 6.04
N LEU A 408 26.36 11.79 5.21
CA LEU A 408 25.22 11.51 4.34
C LEU A 408 24.38 10.39 4.94
N ILE A 409 23.13 10.68 5.24
CA ILE A 409 22.11 9.71 5.63
C ILE A 409 21.21 9.47 4.43
N ARG A 410 21.19 8.22 3.95
CA ARG A 410 20.37 7.80 2.81
C ARG A 410 19.03 7.27 3.30
N ILE A 411 17.95 7.68 2.66
CA ILE A 411 16.60 7.17 2.90
C ILE A 411 15.97 6.78 1.56
N GLY A 412 15.50 5.54 1.43
CA GLY A 412 14.86 5.03 0.20
C GLY A 412 15.81 4.34 -0.78
N ARG A 413 15.30 4.07 -1.99
CA ARG A 413 15.94 3.17 -2.96
C ARG A 413 17.13 3.81 -3.64
N GLN A 414 18.18 3.01 -3.90
CA GLN A 414 19.33 3.49 -4.67
C GLN A 414 18.93 3.77 -6.12
N CYS A 415 19.23 4.98 -6.58
CA CYS A 415 19.05 5.43 -7.95
C CYS A 415 20.36 6.04 -8.47
N GLU A 416 20.50 6.13 -9.79
CA GLU A 416 21.70 6.71 -10.42
C GLU A 416 21.93 8.17 -9.98
N VAL A 417 20.84 8.91 -9.85
CA VAL A 417 20.80 10.28 -9.33
C VAL A 417 21.48 10.41 -7.95
N PHE A 418 21.27 9.43 -7.05
CA PHE A 418 21.91 9.41 -5.74
C PHE A 418 23.43 9.28 -5.84
N ASN A 419 23.93 8.39 -6.70
CA ASN A 419 25.38 8.18 -6.86
C ASN A 419 26.05 9.45 -7.39
N THR A 420 25.42 10.12 -8.36
CA THR A 420 25.88 11.40 -8.92
C THR A 420 25.90 12.49 -7.84
N LEU A 421 24.83 12.62 -7.06
CA LEU A 421 24.74 13.59 -5.97
C LEU A 421 25.80 13.34 -4.90
N SER A 422 25.95 12.09 -4.45
CA SER A 422 26.93 11.70 -3.43
C SER A 422 28.36 11.99 -3.87
N LYS A 423 28.68 11.71 -5.15
CA LYS A 423 30.00 12.03 -5.72
C LYS A 423 30.25 13.53 -5.76
N SER A 424 29.26 14.31 -6.19
CA SER A 424 29.36 15.78 -6.24
C SER A 424 29.58 16.40 -4.86
N ILE A 425 28.90 15.90 -3.82
CA ILE A 425 29.09 16.37 -2.44
C ILE A 425 30.50 16.04 -1.93
N LEU A 426 30.98 14.82 -2.20
CA LEU A 426 32.29 14.38 -1.74
C LEU A 426 33.45 15.11 -2.45
N GLU A 427 33.31 15.39 -3.76
CA GLU A 427 34.29 16.15 -4.55
C GLU A 427 34.34 17.63 -4.16
N GLY A 428 33.19 18.22 -3.80
CA GLY A 428 33.12 19.61 -3.35
C GLY A 428 33.86 19.89 -2.02
N LEU A 429 34.07 18.86 -1.20
CA LEU A 429 34.66 18.99 0.14
C LEU A 429 36.18 18.75 0.19
N THR A 430 36.78 18.18 -0.85
CA THR A 430 38.23 17.91 -0.89
C THR A 430 39.05 19.11 -1.38
N THR A 431 38.40 20.20 -1.80
CA THR A 431 39.04 21.25 -2.60
C THR A 431 39.24 22.61 -1.93
N ASN A 432 38.74 22.92 -0.71
CA ASN A 432 38.98 24.23 -0.08
C ASN A 432 38.69 24.33 1.45
N GLU A 433 39.36 25.30 2.10
CA GLU A 433 39.32 25.59 3.55
C GLU A 433 38.05 26.30 4.07
N SER A 434 37.05 26.60 3.23
CA SER A 434 35.76 27.17 3.68
C SER A 434 34.57 26.53 2.95
N CYS A 435 33.71 25.84 3.70
CA CYS A 435 32.63 24.99 3.16
C CYS A 435 31.35 25.75 2.75
N ASP A 436 31.35 27.07 2.66
CA ASP A 436 30.12 27.81 2.31
C ASP A 436 29.70 27.65 0.82
N ALA A 437 30.53 27.04 -0.03
CA ALA A 437 30.42 27.20 -1.48
C ALA A 437 30.01 25.98 -2.34
N PHE A 438 29.86 24.74 -1.82
CA PHE A 438 29.75 23.56 -2.72
C PHE A 438 28.71 22.49 -2.38
N LEU A 439 27.68 22.80 -1.60
CA LEU A 439 26.51 21.91 -1.56
C LEU A 439 25.72 22.07 -2.87
N PRO A 440 25.43 20.98 -3.61
CA PRO A 440 24.62 21.05 -4.83
C PRO A 440 23.31 21.80 -4.56
N GLY A 441 23.00 22.79 -5.41
CA GLY A 441 21.72 23.49 -5.34
C GLY A 441 20.55 22.62 -5.82
N ASP A 442 19.42 23.28 -6.07
CA ASP A 442 18.28 22.65 -6.76
C ASP A 442 18.67 22.29 -8.19
N ASN A 443 18.44 21.03 -8.59
CA ASN A 443 18.67 20.56 -9.94
C ASN A 443 17.42 19.82 -10.44
N TYR A 444 16.34 20.56 -10.59
CA TYR A 444 15.09 20.06 -11.14
C TYR A 444 15.27 19.64 -12.62
N PRO A 445 14.79 18.47 -13.07
CA PRO A 445 13.83 17.57 -12.41
C PRO A 445 14.41 16.46 -11.52
N TYR A 446 15.73 16.36 -11.36
CA TYR A 446 16.37 15.23 -10.69
C TYR A 446 16.27 15.28 -9.16
N TRP A 447 16.50 16.45 -8.57
CA TRP A 447 16.31 16.66 -7.13
C TRP A 447 15.90 18.08 -6.76
N LEU A 448 15.23 18.19 -5.61
CA LEU A 448 14.96 19.43 -4.91
C LEU A 448 15.72 19.46 -3.58
N THR A 449 16.23 20.63 -3.20
CA THR A 449 17.14 20.84 -2.08
C THR A 449 16.53 21.82 -1.08
N TYR A 450 16.56 21.45 0.19
CA TYR A 450 16.14 22.30 1.30
C TYR A 450 17.25 22.35 2.33
N SER A 451 17.66 23.54 2.75
CA SER A 451 18.79 23.72 3.68
C SER A 451 18.45 24.66 4.82
N SER A 452 19.03 24.41 5.97
CA SER A 452 18.93 25.28 7.15
C SER A 452 20.19 25.15 8.02
N GLU A 453 20.42 26.17 8.83
CA GLU A 453 21.51 26.15 9.82
C GLU A 453 21.16 25.23 11.00
N GLY A 454 22.20 24.61 11.56
CA GLY A 454 22.08 23.71 12.71
C GLY A 454 21.50 22.32 12.38
N HIS A 455 20.85 21.72 13.38
CA HIS A 455 20.50 20.30 13.44
C HIS A 455 19.20 19.90 12.73
N SER A 456 18.41 20.88 12.29
CA SER A 456 17.08 20.61 11.76
C SER A 456 16.79 21.39 10.51
N VAL A 457 16.08 20.78 9.56
CA VAL A 457 15.63 21.38 8.30
C VAL A 457 14.13 21.22 8.13
N SER A 458 13.48 22.32 7.78
CA SER A 458 12.03 22.36 7.58
C SER A 458 11.70 22.69 6.13
N PHE A 459 10.71 22.00 5.57
CA PHE A 459 10.24 22.24 4.21
C PHE A 459 8.76 21.88 4.06
N VAL A 460 8.17 22.31 2.94
CA VAL A 460 6.81 21.91 2.54
C VAL A 460 6.93 20.84 1.47
N VAL A 461 6.25 19.71 1.64
CA VAL A 461 6.26 18.62 0.65
C VAL A 461 5.68 19.16 -0.67
N PRO A 462 6.41 19.06 -1.80
CA PRO A 462 5.97 19.66 -3.06
C PRO A 462 4.73 18.98 -3.65
N GLN A 463 3.99 19.72 -4.48
CA GLN A 463 2.73 19.25 -5.08
C GLN A 463 2.96 18.15 -6.14
N ASN A 464 1.97 17.26 -6.30
CA ASN A 464 1.98 16.03 -7.11
C ASN A 464 2.18 16.18 -8.64
N THR A 465 2.71 17.31 -9.12
CA THR A 465 3.13 17.53 -10.51
C THR A 465 4.55 17.03 -10.81
N LEU A 466 5.30 16.53 -9.81
CA LEU A 466 6.75 16.27 -9.90
C LEU A 466 7.17 14.81 -10.13
N GLY A 467 6.26 13.89 -10.44
CA GLY A 467 6.58 12.46 -10.57
C GLY A 467 6.72 11.75 -9.22
N HIS A 468 7.02 10.45 -9.23
CA HIS A 468 7.10 9.64 -8.01
C HIS A 468 8.47 9.82 -7.33
N MET A 469 8.50 10.47 -6.15
CA MET A 469 9.71 10.56 -5.31
C MET A 469 10.27 9.15 -5.02
N LYS A 470 11.57 8.95 -5.28
CA LYS A 470 12.24 7.65 -5.14
C LYS A 470 13.09 7.52 -3.89
N GLY A 471 13.51 8.63 -3.32
CA GLY A 471 14.32 8.63 -2.11
C GLY A 471 14.59 10.04 -1.60
N MET A 472 15.27 10.10 -0.46
CA MET A 472 15.77 11.33 0.15
C MET A 472 17.22 11.13 0.58
N THR A 473 18.01 12.21 0.51
CA THR A 473 19.35 12.25 1.08
C THR A 473 19.45 13.39 2.07
N LEU A 474 19.78 13.07 3.32
CA LEU A 474 20.09 14.04 4.36
C LEU A 474 21.61 14.24 4.37
N CYS A 475 22.05 15.47 4.18
CA CYS A 475 23.45 15.87 4.31
C CYS A 475 23.61 16.75 5.53
N VAL A 476 24.39 16.29 6.51
CA VAL A 476 24.73 17.06 7.71
C VAL A 476 26.17 17.53 7.59
N VAL A 477 26.39 18.84 7.59
CA VAL A 477 27.71 19.46 7.68
C VAL A 477 28.02 19.74 9.14
N TYR A 478 29.14 19.25 9.63
CA TYR A 478 29.55 19.36 11.03
C TYR A 478 31.05 19.64 11.14
N SER A 479 31.45 20.21 12.27
CA SER A 479 32.87 20.40 12.64
C SER A 479 33.25 19.43 13.75
N SER A 480 34.38 18.72 13.60
CA SER A 480 34.89 17.79 14.62
C SER A 480 36.42 17.74 14.68
N PRO A 481 36.99 17.24 15.78
CA PRO A 481 38.37 16.75 15.82
C PRO A 481 38.57 15.62 14.78
N PRO A 482 39.81 15.41 14.29
CA PRO A 482 40.08 14.46 13.22
C PRO A 482 39.77 13.00 13.57
N GLU A 483 39.85 12.64 14.85
CA GLU A 483 39.61 11.29 15.39
C GLU A 483 38.13 10.89 15.39
N ASN A 484 37.20 11.86 15.33
CA ASN A 484 35.77 11.61 15.51
C ASN A 484 35.06 11.42 14.16
N THR A 485 34.33 10.32 13.99
CA THR A 485 33.49 10.08 12.79
C THR A 485 32.01 10.31 13.09
N ALA A 486 31.26 10.97 12.20
CA ALA A 486 29.83 11.23 12.45
C ALA A 486 28.98 9.97 12.65
N ALA A 487 29.36 8.85 12.05
CA ALA A 487 28.71 7.56 12.26
C ALA A 487 28.83 7.06 13.71
N GLU A 488 29.88 7.47 14.44
CA GLU A 488 30.11 7.09 15.83
C GLU A 488 29.26 7.85 16.83
N TYR A 489 28.84 9.07 16.47
CA TYR A 489 28.11 9.99 17.35
C TYR A 489 26.67 10.25 16.91
N LEU A 490 26.20 9.69 15.78
CA LEU A 490 24.79 9.75 15.42
C LEU A 490 23.96 9.03 16.48
N ILE A 491 22.97 9.72 17.03
CA ILE A 491 22.08 9.19 18.05
C ILE A 491 20.73 8.77 17.42
N GLY A 492 20.22 9.56 16.47
CA GLY A 492 18.97 9.25 15.80
C GLY A 492 18.50 10.34 14.84
N VAL A 493 17.40 10.04 14.14
CA VAL A 493 16.71 10.96 13.24
C VAL A 493 15.24 11.04 13.65
N LEU A 494 14.75 12.27 13.83
CA LEU A 494 13.34 12.58 14.07
C LEU A 494 12.75 13.20 12.80
N ILE A 495 11.59 12.70 12.36
CA ILE A 495 10.81 13.29 11.27
C ILE A 495 9.48 13.77 11.84
N ILE A 496 9.29 15.09 11.85
CA ILE A 496 8.15 15.74 12.49
C ILE A 496 7.24 16.28 11.38
N ASN A 497 5.99 15.84 11.33
CA ASN A 497 4.99 16.41 10.44
C ASN A 497 4.08 17.33 11.25
N HIS A 498 4.25 18.64 11.06
CA HIS A 498 3.49 19.69 11.76
C HIS A 498 2.05 19.81 11.25
N THR A 499 1.78 19.38 10.01
CA THR A 499 0.42 19.35 9.46
C THR A 499 -0.39 18.20 10.07
N LYS A 500 0.22 17.02 10.18
CA LYS A 500 -0.43 15.81 10.72
C LYS A 500 -0.24 15.61 12.22
N CYS A 501 0.53 16.49 12.87
CA CYS A 501 0.91 16.39 14.28
C CYS A 501 1.53 15.01 14.63
N THR A 502 2.52 14.56 13.83
CA THR A 502 3.21 13.29 14.07
C THR A 502 4.73 13.45 14.24
N ILE A 503 5.34 12.54 15.00
CA ILE A 503 6.79 12.41 15.17
C ILE A 503 7.18 10.96 14.87
N GLN A 504 8.03 10.75 13.88
CA GLN A 504 8.69 9.47 13.64
C GLN A 504 10.09 9.50 14.25
N ILE A 505 10.38 8.52 15.09
CA ILE A 505 11.63 8.38 15.84
C ILE A 505 12.41 7.20 15.28
N TYR A 506 13.59 7.47 14.73
CA TYR A 506 14.50 6.45 14.21
C TYR A 506 15.80 6.44 15.02
N LYS A 507 16.11 5.30 15.63
CA LYS A 507 17.35 5.12 16.41
C LYS A 507 18.57 5.08 15.50
N ARG A 508 19.75 5.29 16.09
CA ARG A 508 21.06 5.15 15.45
C ARG A 508 21.18 3.95 14.50
N GLU A 509 20.87 2.74 14.97
CA GLU A 509 21.07 1.51 14.18
C GLU A 509 20.25 1.52 12.88
N THR A 510 19.08 2.16 12.92
CA THR A 510 18.20 2.34 11.76
C THR A 510 18.63 3.54 10.92
N ALA A 511 18.96 4.65 11.57
CA ALA A 511 19.35 5.89 10.90
C ALA A 511 20.64 5.75 10.07
N ILE A 512 21.58 4.90 10.50
CA ILE A 512 22.79 4.58 9.72
C ILE A 512 22.44 3.79 8.45
N SER A 513 21.34 3.02 8.44
CA SER A 513 20.99 2.12 7.35
C SER A 513 19.46 1.94 7.20
N PHE A 514 18.78 2.98 6.71
CA PHE A 514 17.37 2.88 6.32
C PHE A 514 17.19 1.82 5.23
N ASN A 515 16.23 0.91 5.44
CA ASN A 515 15.84 -0.11 4.48
C ASN A 515 14.54 0.29 3.75
N GLU A 516 14.05 -0.58 2.86
CA GLU A 516 12.80 -0.32 2.11
C GLU A 516 11.56 -0.26 3.00
N GLU A 517 11.49 -1.04 4.08
CA GLU A 517 10.36 -0.98 5.02
C GLU A 517 10.31 0.36 5.75
N ASP A 518 11.47 0.86 6.18
CA ASP A 518 11.58 2.17 6.82
C ASP A 518 11.18 3.28 5.84
N TRP A 519 11.60 3.20 4.57
CA TRP A 519 11.20 4.14 3.51
C TRP A 519 9.69 4.15 3.27
N GLN A 520 9.06 2.97 3.17
CA GLN A 520 7.61 2.87 3.05
C GLN A 520 6.90 3.45 4.28
N GLY A 521 7.47 3.24 5.48
CA GLY A 521 7.02 3.85 6.73
C GLY A 521 7.07 5.38 6.69
N ILE A 522 8.15 5.97 6.20
CA ILE A 522 8.29 7.43 6.10
C ILE A 522 7.31 7.99 5.07
N ILE A 523 7.35 7.50 3.83
CA ILE A 523 6.62 8.09 2.71
C ILE A 523 5.09 7.95 2.86
N SER A 524 4.61 6.89 3.54
CA SER A 524 3.18 6.71 3.81
C SER A 524 2.57 7.78 4.73
N HIS A 525 3.40 8.56 5.43
CA HIS A 525 2.97 9.66 6.30
C HIS A 525 3.26 11.04 5.73
N LEU A 526 3.77 11.15 4.50
CA LEU A 526 4.07 12.40 3.82
C LEU A 526 3.12 12.62 2.64
N GLU A 527 2.36 13.71 2.67
CA GLU A 527 1.48 14.15 1.58
C GLU A 527 1.90 15.51 1.04
N SER A 528 1.60 15.78 -0.24
CA SER A 528 1.82 17.09 -0.84
C SER A 528 1.17 18.21 -0.02
N GLY A 529 1.95 19.24 0.31
CA GLY A 529 1.53 20.35 1.15
C GLY A 529 1.80 20.17 2.65
N ASP A 530 2.25 18.99 3.10
CA ASP A 530 2.63 18.78 4.49
C ASP A 530 3.84 19.64 4.88
N LYS A 531 3.80 20.24 6.07
CA LYS A 531 4.93 20.96 6.67
C LYS A 531 5.75 19.98 7.50
N VAL A 532 6.96 19.68 7.06
CA VAL A 532 7.79 18.62 7.63
C VAL A 532 9.11 19.20 8.13
N GLN A 533 9.57 18.72 9.28
CA GLN A 533 10.87 19.04 9.85
C GLN A 533 11.65 17.74 10.09
N PHE A 534 12.85 17.66 9.53
CA PHE A 534 13.82 16.63 9.85
C PHE A 534 14.78 17.18 10.90
N LEU A 535 15.00 16.42 11.97
CA LEU A 535 15.92 16.77 13.05
C LEU A 535 16.92 15.61 13.24
N VAL A 536 18.21 15.90 13.08
CA VAL A 536 19.29 14.92 13.23
C VAL A 536 20.03 15.16 14.53
N ILE A 537 20.12 14.11 15.35
CA ILE A 537 20.64 14.20 16.71
C ILE A 537 22.03 13.56 16.75
N PHE A 538 23.03 14.33 17.16
CA PHE A 538 24.39 13.88 17.41
C PHE A 538 24.74 14.07 18.89
N GLY A 539 25.69 13.28 19.39
CA GLY A 539 26.27 13.47 20.73
C GLY A 539 27.12 14.75 20.85
N HIS A 540 27.49 15.08 22.07
CA HIS A 540 28.10 16.38 22.46
C HIS A 540 29.46 16.72 21.82
N GLU A 541 30.07 15.84 21.03
CA GLU A 541 31.39 16.05 20.44
C GLU A 541 31.37 16.60 19.00
N LEU A 542 30.18 16.76 18.40
CA LEU A 542 30.03 17.28 17.03
C LEU A 542 29.21 18.56 17.01
N ALA A 543 29.80 19.63 16.47
CA ALA A 543 29.08 20.88 16.22
C ALA A 543 28.46 20.85 14.82
N VAL A 544 27.13 20.69 14.73
CA VAL A 544 26.43 20.72 13.44
C VAL A 544 26.28 22.16 12.97
N LYS A 545 26.71 22.40 11.72
CA LYS A 545 26.66 23.72 11.08
C LYS A 545 25.44 23.88 10.19
N ARG A 546 25.14 22.87 9.39
CA ARG A 546 24.09 22.94 8.38
C ARG A 546 23.49 21.56 8.17
N THR A 547 22.18 21.51 8.01
CA THR A 547 21.45 20.29 7.61
C THR A 547 20.73 20.56 6.30
N VAL A 548 20.87 19.63 5.35
CA VAL A 548 20.29 19.73 4.01
C VAL A 548 19.53 18.45 3.67
N VAL A 549 18.34 18.59 3.08
CA VAL A 549 17.54 17.47 2.54
C VAL A 549 17.46 17.62 1.03
N TYR A 550 17.83 16.55 0.32
CA TYR A 550 17.63 16.38 -1.12
C TYR A 550 16.50 15.39 -1.36
N LEU A 551 15.43 15.82 -2.03
CA LEU A 551 14.32 14.98 -2.48
C LEU A 551 14.62 14.50 -3.90
N LEU A 552 14.67 13.18 -4.12
CA LEU A 552 15.09 12.58 -5.39
C LEU A 552 13.88 12.09 -6.21
N TYR A 553 13.86 12.38 -7.51
CA TYR A 553 12.77 12.04 -8.43
C TYR A 553 13.25 11.18 -9.62
N ASP A 554 12.31 10.53 -10.31
CA ASP A 554 12.58 9.86 -11.59
C ASP A 554 12.89 10.88 -12.70
N GLU A 555 13.66 10.45 -13.71
CA GLU A 555 13.79 11.21 -14.96
C GLU A 555 12.41 11.47 -15.57
N PRO A 556 12.16 12.68 -16.12
CA PRO A 556 10.91 12.97 -16.79
C PRO A 556 10.72 12.00 -17.97
N VAL A 557 9.61 11.28 -17.96
CA VAL A 557 9.23 10.32 -19.03
C VAL A 557 8.94 11.05 -20.37
N ASP A 558 8.85 12.37 -20.36
CA ASP A 558 8.49 13.17 -21.54
C ASP A 558 9.72 13.85 -22.18
N MET A 559 10.54 13.03 -22.84
CA MET A 559 11.23 13.40 -24.07
C MET A 559 11.20 12.18 -24.98
N GLU A 560 10.11 12.03 -25.75
CA GLU A 560 10.00 11.01 -26.79
C GLU A 560 11.11 11.18 -27.85
N PRO A 561 11.76 10.08 -28.27
CA PRO A 561 12.03 9.86 -29.67
C PRO A 561 10.77 9.25 -30.32
N LYS A 562 10.31 9.88 -31.38
CA LYS A 562 9.23 9.40 -32.26
C LYS A 562 9.52 7.99 -32.77
N GLU A 563 8.59 7.06 -32.57
CA GLU A 563 8.05 6.16 -33.61
C GLU A 563 6.88 5.28 -33.10
N ASN A 564 5.76 5.34 -33.84
CA ASN A 564 4.59 4.45 -33.83
C ASN A 564 3.69 4.40 -32.57
N SER A 565 2.98 5.50 -32.33
CA SER A 565 1.94 5.64 -31.30
C SER A 565 0.67 4.80 -31.53
N LEU A 566 0.45 4.23 -32.71
CA LEU A 566 -0.71 3.35 -32.96
C LEU A 566 -0.53 1.94 -32.39
N LEU A 567 0.68 1.37 -32.45
CA LEU A 567 0.94 0.02 -31.94
C LEU A 567 1.09 -0.01 -30.40
N SER A 568 1.55 1.09 -29.79
CA SER A 568 1.59 1.23 -28.33
C SER A 568 0.19 1.54 -27.75
N PHE A 569 -0.64 2.27 -28.50
CA PHE A 569 -2.06 2.50 -28.19
C PHE A 569 -2.90 1.24 -28.39
N LEU A 570 -2.69 0.49 -29.48
CA LEU A 570 -3.31 -0.82 -29.72
C LEU A 570 -2.83 -1.87 -28.71
N LYS A 571 -1.55 -1.89 -28.32
CA LYS A 571 -1.11 -2.71 -27.18
C LYS A 571 -1.79 -2.27 -25.88
N LYS A 572 -1.99 -0.98 -25.61
CA LYS A 572 -2.73 -0.50 -24.43
C LYS A 572 -4.22 -0.86 -24.44
N ILE A 573 -4.86 -0.94 -25.61
CA ILE A 573 -6.27 -1.34 -25.77
C ILE A 573 -6.43 -2.88 -25.73
N VAL A 574 -5.53 -3.62 -26.40
CA VAL A 574 -5.49 -5.10 -26.36
C VAL A 574 -5.07 -5.61 -24.97
N THR A 575 -4.25 -4.88 -24.21
CA THR A 575 -3.94 -5.23 -22.80
C THR A 575 -5.16 -5.04 -21.88
N LYS A 576 -6.19 -4.28 -22.29
CA LYS A 576 -7.46 -4.13 -21.55
C LYS A 576 -8.53 -5.15 -21.91
N ILE A 577 -8.30 -5.99 -22.94
CA ILE A 577 -9.10 -7.19 -23.24
C ILE A 577 -8.14 -8.39 -23.24
N VAL A 578 -7.96 -8.97 -22.05
CA VAL A 578 -7.30 -10.26 -21.73
C VAL A 578 -5.79 -10.34 -22.00
N MET A 579 -5.00 -10.27 -20.91
CA MET A 579 -3.85 -11.15 -20.63
C MET A 579 -3.45 -10.97 -19.15
N CYS A 580 -4.20 -11.58 -18.22
CA CYS A 580 -3.65 -11.88 -16.88
C CYS A 580 -3.10 -13.30 -16.91
N LYS A 581 -1.86 -13.47 -17.39
CA LYS A 581 -0.98 -14.58 -16.97
C LYS A 581 -0.12 -14.07 -15.82
N CYS A 582 -0.70 -14.03 -14.63
CA CYS A 582 0.04 -14.05 -13.36
C CYS A 582 -0.82 -14.80 -12.34
N TRP A 583 -0.14 -15.49 -11.44
CA TRP A 583 -0.58 -16.53 -10.49
C TRP A 583 -0.63 -17.94 -11.08
#